data_AF-A0A0B5APE9-F1
#
_entry.id   AF-A0A0B5APE9-F1
#
_cell.length_a   1.000
_cell.length_b   1.000
_cell.length_c   1.000
_cell.angle_alpha   90.00
_cell.angle_beta   90.00
_cell.angle_gamma   90.00
#
_symmetry.space_group_name_H-M   'P 1'
#
loop_
_entity.id
_entity.type
_entity.pdbx_description
1 polymer ?
#
loop_
_entity_poly.entity_id
_entity_poly.type
_entity_poly.pdbx_seq_one_letter_code
_entity_poly.pdbx_strand_id
1 'polypeptide(L)'
;MMKMYTAGLAVSLFAAGLAGCQMLQNHTVPASAVPAIESDMVNRDGERIGSAMFKQEEEGVLIQLTAKGLEPGEKAVHIHETGKCTPPDFESAGGHFNPAGSSMGLKIQKVITPEICRI
;
A
#
# COMPACT_ATOMS: atom_id res chain seq x y z
N MET A 1 1.04 -68.57 -47.04
CA MET A 1 -0.19 -68.00 -46.45
C MET A 1 -0.04 -67.99 -44.93
N MET A 2 -0.61 -66.98 -44.28
CA MET A 2 -0.67 -66.71 -42.83
C MET A 2 0.51 -65.98 -42.14
N LYS A 3 0.31 -64.67 -41.98
CA LYS A 3 0.87 -63.81 -40.92
C LYS A 3 0.14 -64.09 -39.60
N MET A 4 0.83 -63.78 -38.49
CA MET A 4 0.45 -63.73 -37.05
C MET A 4 1.15 -64.83 -36.23
N TYR A 5 1.84 -64.63 -35.11
CA TYR A 5 2.14 -63.54 -34.16
C TYR A 5 3.48 -63.89 -33.47
N THR A 6 4.23 -62.93 -32.92
CA THR A 6 4.93 -63.10 -31.62
C THR A 6 5.53 -61.78 -31.12
N ALA A 7 5.32 -61.52 -29.83
CA ALA A 7 5.86 -60.42 -29.06
C ALA A 7 7.39 -60.50 -28.93
N GLY A 8 8.05 -59.35 -28.95
CA GLY A 8 9.46 -59.21 -28.60
C GLY A 8 9.67 -57.92 -27.80
N LEU A 9 9.85 -58.07 -26.49
CA LEU A 9 10.33 -57.01 -25.60
C LEU A 9 11.76 -56.61 -26.04
N ALA A 10 11.97 -55.33 -26.32
CA ALA A 10 13.31 -54.74 -26.36
C ALA A 10 13.49 -53.84 -25.14
N VAL A 11 14.16 -54.40 -24.14
CA VAL A 11 14.70 -53.71 -22.96
C VAL A 11 15.63 -52.60 -23.43
N SER A 12 15.35 -51.36 -23.07
CA SER A 12 16.29 -50.25 -23.22
C SER A 12 16.76 -49.84 -21.83
N LEU A 13 17.96 -50.28 -21.47
CA LEU A 13 18.72 -49.74 -20.34
C LEU A 13 19.04 -48.26 -20.64
N PHE A 14 18.64 -47.35 -19.76
CA PHE A 14 19.28 -46.03 -19.68
C PHE A 14 19.98 -45.88 -18.33
N ALA A 15 21.26 -45.55 -18.46
CA ALA A 15 22.28 -45.57 -17.43
C ALA A 15 22.11 -44.45 -16.38
N ALA A 16 22.68 -44.73 -15.21
CA ALA A 16 22.76 -43.87 -14.04
C ALA A 16 23.43 -42.50 -14.31
N GLY A 17 22.86 -41.45 -13.70
CA GLY A 17 23.44 -40.10 -13.65
C GLY A 17 23.37 -39.52 -12.24
N LEU A 18 24.49 -39.65 -11.52
CA LEU A 18 25.10 -38.75 -10.53
C LEU A 18 24.21 -37.83 -9.67
N ALA A 19 24.28 -38.07 -8.35
CA ALA A 19 24.37 -37.11 -7.25
C ALA A 19 24.03 -35.63 -7.56
N GLY A 20 22.85 -35.20 -7.12
CA GLY A 20 22.53 -33.79 -6.90
C GLY A 20 22.36 -33.51 -5.40
N CYS A 21 23.40 -32.98 -4.75
CA CYS A 21 23.27 -32.31 -3.46
C CYS A 21 22.48 -31.00 -3.63
N GLN A 22 21.42 -30.86 -2.84
CA GLN A 22 20.83 -29.64 -2.27
C GLN A 22 20.79 -28.37 -3.13
N MET A 23 19.57 -27.92 -3.43
CA MET A 23 19.24 -26.50 -3.27
C MET A 23 18.12 -26.43 -2.24
N LEU A 24 18.47 -26.17 -0.98
CA LEU A 24 17.60 -25.40 -0.12
C LEU A 24 17.33 -24.11 -0.89
N GLN A 25 16.14 -23.98 -1.47
CA GLN A 25 15.68 -22.70 -1.96
C GLN A 25 15.56 -21.82 -0.73
N ASN A 26 16.63 -21.10 -0.44
CA ASN A 26 16.62 -19.92 0.39
C ASN A 26 15.65 -18.96 -0.30
N HIS A 27 14.36 -19.12 -0.03
CA HIS A 27 13.36 -18.12 -0.33
C HIS A 27 13.67 -16.96 0.60
N THR A 28 14.68 -16.17 0.21
CA THR A 28 14.69 -14.76 0.53
C THR A 28 13.43 -14.22 -0.11
N VAL A 29 12.34 -14.21 0.65
CA VAL A 29 11.24 -13.29 0.38
C VAL A 29 11.93 -11.93 0.30
N PRO A 30 11.96 -11.28 -0.89
CA PRO A 30 12.50 -9.92 -0.95
C PRO A 30 11.76 -9.14 0.12
N ALA A 31 12.48 -8.43 0.99
CA ALA A 31 11.89 -7.55 1.98
C ALA A 31 10.87 -6.69 1.24
N SER A 32 9.60 -7.03 1.42
CA SER A 32 8.51 -6.50 0.62
C SER A 32 8.54 -5.01 0.83
N ALA A 33 8.82 -4.24 -0.23
CA ALA A 33 8.65 -2.80 -0.16
C ALA A 33 7.18 -2.57 0.16
N VAL A 34 6.89 -2.19 1.40
CA VAL A 34 5.52 -1.91 1.85
C VAL A 34 4.95 -0.87 0.87
N PRO A 35 3.89 -1.20 0.11
CA PRO A 35 3.39 -0.31 -0.92
C PRO A 35 2.88 0.97 -0.27
N ALA A 36 3.37 2.12 -0.75
CA ALA A 36 2.81 3.41 -0.38
C ALA A 36 1.47 3.62 -1.09
N ILE A 37 0.52 4.25 -0.40
CA ILE A 37 -0.78 4.64 -0.94
C ILE A 37 -0.79 6.16 -1.11
N GLU A 38 -1.29 6.66 -2.23
CA GLU A 38 -1.44 8.09 -2.48
C GLU A 38 -2.92 8.48 -2.57
N SER A 39 -3.25 9.65 -2.04
CA SER A 39 -4.55 10.32 -2.17
C SER A 39 -4.32 11.75 -2.66
N ASP A 40 -5.10 12.24 -3.62
CA ASP A 40 -4.99 13.67 -4.01
C ASP A 40 -5.41 14.56 -2.85
N MET A 41 -5.09 15.85 -2.87
CA MET A 41 -5.68 16.83 -1.94
C MET A 41 -6.43 17.89 -2.72
N VAL A 42 -7.63 18.26 -2.25
CA VAL A 42 -8.45 19.30 -2.86
C VAL A 42 -8.65 20.50 -1.92
N ASN A 43 -8.80 21.70 -2.51
CA ASN A 43 -9.18 22.90 -1.79
C ASN A 43 -10.72 23.03 -1.65
N ARG A 44 -11.17 24.11 -1.00
CA ARG A 44 -12.60 24.42 -0.77
C ARG A 44 -13.40 24.61 -2.07
N ASP A 45 -12.74 24.89 -3.18
CA ASP A 45 -13.35 25.01 -4.51
C ASP A 45 -13.40 23.66 -5.24
N GLY A 46 -12.89 22.59 -4.62
CA GLY A 46 -12.82 21.24 -5.20
C GLY A 46 -11.64 21.05 -6.15
N GLU A 47 -10.74 22.03 -6.26
CA GLU A 47 -9.57 21.96 -7.14
C GLU A 47 -8.47 21.12 -6.51
N ARG A 48 -7.82 20.28 -7.30
CA ARG A 48 -6.65 19.51 -6.86
C ARG A 48 -5.46 20.45 -6.64
N ILE A 49 -4.95 20.47 -5.41
CA ILE A 49 -3.81 21.29 -5.02
C ILE A 49 -2.55 20.49 -4.66
N GLY A 50 -2.65 19.15 -4.63
CA GLY A 50 -1.56 18.33 -4.12
C GLY A 50 -1.87 16.84 -3.99
N SER A 51 -1.04 16.16 -3.20
CA SER A 51 -1.20 14.76 -2.79
C SER A 51 -0.69 14.49 -1.37
N ALA A 52 -1.26 13.46 -0.74
CA ALA A 52 -0.82 12.84 0.49
C ALA A 52 -0.41 11.40 0.20
N MET A 53 0.82 11.04 0.59
CA MET A 53 1.34 9.68 0.51
C MET A 53 1.40 9.08 1.92
N PHE A 54 0.93 7.85 2.05
CA PHE A 54 0.91 7.07 3.28
C PHE A 54 1.74 5.82 3.08
N LYS A 55 2.70 5.59 3.96
CA LYS A 55 3.52 4.38 3.95
C LYS A 55 3.54 3.79 5.34
N GLN A 56 3.23 2.51 5.45
CA GLN A 56 3.36 1.80 6.72
C GLN A 56 4.85 1.56 7.03
N GLU A 57 5.22 1.90 8.26
CA GLU A 57 6.53 1.72 8.87
C GLU A 57 6.38 0.84 10.12
N GLU A 58 7.49 0.43 10.73
CA GLU A 58 7.49 -0.50 11.88
C GLU A 58 6.68 0.03 13.07
N GLU A 59 6.75 1.34 13.35
CA GLU A 59 6.10 1.99 14.51
C GLU A 59 4.86 2.83 14.14
N GLY A 60 4.40 2.80 12.89
CA GLY A 60 3.23 3.59 12.49
C GLY A 60 3.09 3.83 10.99
N VAL A 61 2.55 4.99 10.62
CA VAL A 61 2.37 5.40 9.23
C VAL A 61 3.15 6.68 8.99
N LEU A 62 4.10 6.65 8.06
CA LEU A 62 4.72 7.85 7.52
C LEU A 62 3.72 8.54 6.59
N ILE A 63 3.49 9.83 6.82
CA ILE A 63 2.63 10.67 5.97
C ILE A 63 3.50 11.76 5.35
N GLN A 64 3.51 11.82 4.02
CA GLN A 64 4.19 12.87 3.27
C GLN A 64 3.19 13.67 2.46
N LEU A 65 3.28 14.99 2.55
CA LEU A 65 2.42 15.91 1.81
C LEU A 65 3.17 16.75 0.81
N THR A 66 2.52 16.96 -0.32
CA THR A 66 2.89 18.01 -1.27
C THR A 66 1.65 18.81 -1.62
N ALA A 67 1.65 20.11 -1.34
CA ALA A 67 0.58 21.03 -1.68
C ALA A 67 1.13 22.31 -2.32
N LYS A 68 0.33 22.97 -3.15
CA LYS A 68 0.65 24.26 -3.79
C LYS A 68 -0.51 25.24 -3.60
N GLY A 69 -0.22 26.53 -3.76
CA GLY A 69 -1.24 27.59 -3.70
C GLY A 69 -1.79 27.88 -2.30
N LEU A 70 -1.08 27.44 -1.25
CA LEU A 70 -1.44 27.75 0.13
C LEU A 70 -0.84 29.08 0.55
N GLU A 71 -1.61 29.85 1.32
CA GLU A 71 -1.10 31.05 1.96
C GLU A 71 0.08 30.71 2.88
N PRO A 72 1.16 31.51 2.88
CA PRO A 72 2.28 31.33 3.78
C PRO A 72 1.86 31.29 5.26
N GLY A 73 2.68 30.64 6.08
CA GLY A 73 2.47 30.55 7.53
C GLY A 73 2.03 29.16 7.99
N GLU A 74 1.82 29.02 9.29
CA GLU A 74 1.52 27.74 9.89
C GLU A 74 0.16 27.18 9.47
N LYS A 75 0.10 25.85 9.32
CA LYS A 75 -1.06 25.10 8.89
C LYS A 75 -1.23 23.91 9.84
N ALA A 76 -2.40 23.85 10.49
CA ALA A 76 -2.80 22.79 11.41
C ALA A 76 -3.39 21.62 10.63
N VAL A 77 -3.45 20.47 11.28
CA VAL A 77 -3.56 19.18 10.63
C VAL A 77 -4.22 18.18 11.54
N HIS A 78 -5.13 17.38 10.99
CA HIS A 78 -5.77 16.29 11.68
C HIS A 78 -6.05 15.13 10.71
N ILE A 79 -6.07 13.89 11.18
CA ILE A 79 -6.72 12.81 10.42
C ILE A 79 -8.16 12.75 10.90
N HIS A 80 -9.12 12.69 9.97
CA HIS A 80 -10.54 12.59 10.29
C HIS A 80 -11.04 11.15 10.21
N GLU A 81 -12.16 10.86 10.86
CA GLU A 81 -12.68 9.49 10.98
C GLU A 81 -13.33 8.95 9.69
N THR A 82 -13.73 9.82 8.77
CA THR A 82 -14.39 9.45 7.52
C THR A 82 -13.61 9.94 6.31
N GLY A 83 -13.30 9.03 5.38
CA GLY A 83 -12.66 9.33 4.09
C GLY A 83 -13.60 10.00 3.07
N LYS A 84 -14.27 11.10 3.45
CA LYS A 84 -15.15 11.88 2.58
C LYS A 84 -14.81 13.37 2.66
N CYS A 85 -14.53 13.97 1.51
CA CYS A 85 -14.12 15.36 1.38
C CYS A 85 -15.04 16.11 0.45
N THR A 86 -16.25 16.41 0.91
CA THR A 86 -17.21 17.24 0.21
C THR A 86 -16.89 18.72 0.49
N PRO A 87 -16.42 19.50 -0.50
CA PRO A 87 -16.25 20.93 -0.33
C PRO A 87 -17.60 21.65 -0.15
N PRO A 88 -17.62 22.89 0.39
CA PRO A 88 -16.44 23.71 0.72
C PRO A 88 -15.98 23.59 2.17
N ASP A 89 -16.80 23.01 3.05
CA ASP A 89 -16.57 22.97 4.50
C ASP A 89 -15.92 21.68 5.01
N PHE A 90 -15.98 20.61 4.21
CA PHE A 90 -15.46 19.28 4.53
C PHE A 90 -16.06 18.65 5.79
N GLU A 91 -17.26 19.07 6.21
CA GLU A 91 -17.96 18.46 7.36
C GLU A 91 -18.24 16.97 7.14
N SER A 92 -18.30 16.52 5.88
CA SER A 92 -18.44 15.11 5.52
C SER A 92 -17.32 14.20 6.04
N ALA A 93 -16.17 14.78 6.42
CA ALA A 93 -15.04 14.03 6.98
C ALA A 93 -15.31 13.56 8.42
N GLY A 94 -16.29 14.13 9.11
CA GLY A 94 -16.63 13.81 10.50
C GLY A 94 -15.61 14.36 11.50
N GLY A 95 -15.55 13.78 12.69
CA GLY A 95 -14.64 14.18 13.76
C GLY A 95 -13.18 13.78 13.52
N HIS A 96 -12.31 14.12 14.48
CA HIS A 96 -10.91 13.67 14.47
C HIS A 96 -10.84 12.16 14.72
N PHE A 97 -9.99 11.46 13.95
CA PHE A 97 -9.69 10.06 14.15
C PHE A 97 -9.10 9.81 15.54
N ASN A 98 -9.83 9.06 16.36
CA ASN A 98 -9.49 8.82 17.76
C ASN A 98 -9.84 7.38 18.17
N PRO A 99 -9.15 6.37 17.63
CA PRO A 99 -9.47 4.96 17.89
C PRO A 99 -9.27 4.57 19.36
N ALA A 100 -8.46 5.34 20.12
CA ALA A 100 -8.18 5.10 21.54
C ALA A 100 -9.09 5.91 22.49
N GLY A 101 -9.99 6.76 21.98
CA GLY A 101 -10.90 7.56 22.81
C GLY A 101 -10.19 8.59 23.72
N SER A 102 -8.96 8.99 23.39
CA SER A 102 -8.18 9.97 24.15
C SER A 102 -8.80 11.38 24.03
N SER A 103 -8.80 12.15 25.12
CA SER A 103 -9.25 13.56 25.11
C SER A 103 -8.41 14.45 24.19
N MET A 104 -7.22 13.99 23.82
CA MET A 104 -6.35 14.57 22.81
C MET A 104 -6.18 13.56 21.69
N GLY A 105 -6.80 13.81 20.53
CA GLY A 105 -6.61 13.00 19.33
C GLY A 105 -5.14 12.90 18.93
N LEU A 106 -4.81 11.94 18.05
CA LEU A 106 -3.44 11.74 17.56
C LEU A 106 -2.86 13.07 17.05
N LYS A 107 -1.84 13.59 17.73
CA LYS A 107 -1.03 14.71 17.25
C LYS A 107 -0.12 14.20 16.14
N ILE A 108 -0.67 14.02 14.95
CA ILE A 108 0.14 13.85 13.76
C ILE A 108 0.64 15.24 13.35
N GLN A 109 1.95 15.42 13.29
CA GLN A 109 2.51 16.66 12.75
C GLN A 109 2.29 16.66 11.22
N LYS A 110 1.19 17.32 10.82
CA LYS A 110 0.92 18.00 9.53
C LYS A 110 0.31 17.29 8.23
N VAL A 111 -1.01 16.95 8.13
CA VAL A 111 -2.10 17.16 7.09
C VAL A 111 -3.56 17.47 7.58
N ILE A 112 -4.31 18.37 6.94
CA ILE A 112 -5.72 18.86 7.16
C ILE A 112 -5.86 20.19 7.91
N THR A 113 -5.66 21.28 7.17
CA THR A 113 -6.27 22.58 7.49
C THR A 113 -7.71 22.63 7.02
N PRO A 114 -8.56 23.54 7.55
CA PRO A 114 -9.94 23.75 7.07
C PRO A 114 -10.07 24.16 5.58
N GLU A 115 -8.95 24.22 4.86
CA GLU A 115 -8.85 24.60 3.45
C GLU A 115 -8.39 23.45 2.55
N ILE A 116 -8.06 22.27 3.10
CA ILE A 116 -7.49 21.14 2.33
C ILE A 116 -8.03 19.81 2.85
N CYS A 117 -8.56 18.95 1.97
CA CYS A 117 -9.08 17.63 2.36
C CYS A 117 -8.72 16.53 1.35
N ARG A 118 -8.20 15.39 1.86
CA ARG A 118 -8.43 13.99 1.40
C ARG A 118 -7.65 12.98 2.26
N ILE A 119 -8.26 11.81 2.44
CA ILE A 119 -7.80 10.62 3.17
C ILE A 119 -7.68 9.49 2.16
#